data_AF-A0AAV6JCN0-F1
#
_entry.id   AF-A0AAV6JCN0-F1
#
_cell.length_a   1.000
_cell.length_b   1.000
_cell.length_c   1.000
_cell.angle_alpha   90.00
_cell.angle_beta   90.00
_cell.angle_gamma   90.00
#
_symmetry.space_group_name_H-M   'P 1'
#
loop_
_entity.id
_entity.type
_entity.pdbx_description
1 polymer ?
#
loop_
_entity_poly.entity_id
_entity_poly.type
_entity_poly.pdbx_seq_one_letter_code
_entity_poly.pdbx_strand_id
1 'polypeptide(L)'
;MGGSKENRYTPGLEHWSLAVKNGKALEKEWRSEIPIPRGGPHRACVTANNRLYVIGGQEGDFMAKPGSPIYKCSRRNEKWSVTGKLPYRVKTTLVGFWNGWLYFTSGQRDRGPDNPAPRKVIGQMWRTKLHL
;
A
#
# COMPACT_ATOMS: atom_id res chain seq x y z
N MET A 1 -4.40 0.94 8.26
CA MET A 1 -3.12 1.41 7.67
C MET A 1 -3.39 2.73 6.99
N GLY A 2 -2.79 3.80 7.51
CA GLY A 2 -3.20 5.19 7.31
C GLY A 2 -3.68 5.52 5.91
N GLY A 3 -4.95 5.90 5.82
CA GLY A 3 -5.63 6.28 4.58
C GLY A 3 -5.31 7.72 4.22
N SER A 4 -6.33 8.49 3.90
CA SER A 4 -6.22 9.95 3.84
C SER A 4 -6.94 10.57 5.02
N LYS A 5 -6.54 11.78 5.41
CA LYS A 5 -7.35 12.65 6.28
C LYS A 5 -8.67 13.02 5.59
N GLU A 6 -9.55 13.70 6.29
CA GLU A 6 -10.88 14.11 5.80
C GLU A 6 -10.84 14.86 4.47
N ASN A 7 -9.81 15.69 4.25
CA ASN A 7 -9.62 16.40 2.98
C ASN A 7 -9.26 15.47 1.80
N ARG A 8 -9.07 14.17 2.04
CA ARG A 8 -8.70 13.11 1.11
C ARG A 8 -7.33 13.28 0.41
N TYR A 9 -6.70 14.45 0.50
CA TYR A 9 -5.37 14.76 -0.06
C TYR A 9 -4.23 14.45 0.89
N THR A 10 -4.38 14.79 2.16
CA THR A 10 -3.32 14.64 3.15
C THR A 10 -3.23 13.18 3.56
N PRO A 11 -2.07 12.53 3.42
CA PRO A 11 -1.89 11.18 3.92
C PRO A 11 -2.13 11.10 5.43
N GLY A 12 -2.97 10.16 5.87
CA GLY A 12 -3.03 9.73 7.26
C GLY A 12 -1.88 8.76 7.52
N LEU A 13 -1.11 8.98 8.58
CA LEU A 13 0.09 8.19 8.89
C LEU A 13 -0.16 7.20 10.03
N GLU A 14 -1.26 7.39 10.73
CA GLU A 14 -1.69 6.60 11.86
C GLU A 14 -2.11 5.19 11.43
N HIS A 15 -1.79 4.24 12.28
CA HIS A 15 -2.38 2.91 12.22
C HIS A 15 -2.46 2.33 13.63
N TRP A 16 -3.30 1.32 13.76
CA TRP A 16 -3.58 0.67 15.03
C TRP A 16 -3.51 -0.83 14.85
N SER A 17 -3.22 -1.53 15.93
CA SER A 17 -3.29 -2.98 16.00
C SER A 17 -4.11 -3.44 17.19
N LEU A 18 -4.59 -4.67 17.11
CA LEU A 18 -5.25 -5.36 18.22
C LEU A 18 -4.67 -6.78 18.27
N ALA A 19 -4.12 -7.17 19.42
CA ALA A 19 -3.61 -8.50 19.60
C ALA A 19 -4.76 -9.53 19.60
N VAL A 20 -4.64 -10.59 18.80
CA VAL A 20 -5.63 -11.66 18.68
C VAL A 20 -4.95 -13.03 18.83
N LYS A 21 -5.57 -13.94 19.58
CA LYS A 21 -5.13 -15.33 19.72
C LYS A 21 -6.35 -16.25 19.72
N ASN A 22 -6.30 -17.33 18.95
CA ASN A 22 -7.39 -18.31 18.84
C ASN A 22 -8.75 -17.67 18.52
N GLY A 23 -8.76 -16.70 17.61
CA GLY A 23 -9.98 -15.98 17.20
C GLY A 23 -10.54 -15.00 18.23
N LYS A 24 -9.86 -14.78 19.36
CA LYS A 24 -10.28 -13.84 20.40
C LYS A 24 -9.28 -12.71 20.56
N ALA A 25 -9.78 -11.48 20.73
CA ALA A 25 -8.95 -10.34 21.08
C ALA A 25 -8.36 -10.54 22.49
N LEU A 26 -7.06 -10.29 22.63
CA LEU A 26 -6.34 -10.29 23.91
C LEU A 26 -6.39 -8.94 24.60
N GLU A 27 -6.62 -7.89 23.83
CA GLU A 27 -6.70 -6.50 24.26
C GLU A 27 -8.16 -6.02 24.11
N LYS A 28 -8.59 -5.09 24.97
CA LYS A 28 -9.94 -4.50 24.90
C LYS A 28 -9.99 -3.27 23.99
N GLU A 29 -8.85 -2.65 23.74
CA GLU A 29 -8.72 -1.40 23.02
C GLU A 29 -7.66 -1.53 21.93
N TRP A 30 -7.87 -0.80 20.83
CA TRP A 30 -6.88 -0.69 19.77
C TRP A 30 -5.72 0.16 20.24
N ARG A 31 -4.49 -0.34 20.08
CA ARG A 31 -3.29 0.43 20.39
C ARG A 31 -2.80 1.17 19.16
N SER A 32 -2.37 2.42 19.36
CA SER A 32 -1.70 3.18 18.31
C SER A 32 -0.31 2.59 18.07
N GLU A 33 0.01 2.35 16.80
CA GLU A 33 1.29 1.83 16.37
C GLU A 33 2.18 2.94 15.79
N ILE A 34 3.46 2.63 15.58
CA ILE A 34 4.43 3.57 15.03
C ILE A 34 3.91 4.11 13.67
N PRO A 35 3.77 5.43 13.47
CA PRO A 35 3.23 5.96 12.23
C PRO A 35 3.94 5.41 10.98
N ILE A 36 3.17 5.08 9.95
CA ILE A 36 3.76 4.65 8.68
C ILE A 36 4.42 5.86 8.00
N PRO A 37 5.59 5.68 7.37
CA PRO A 37 6.36 6.79 6.79
C PRO A 37 5.62 7.41 5.61
N ARG A 38 4.75 6.64 4.94
CA ARG A 38 3.89 7.11 3.85
C ARG A 38 2.49 6.55 3.97
N GLY A 39 1.58 7.42 4.40
CA GLY A 39 0.15 7.20 4.39
C GLY A 39 -0.47 7.17 3.00
N GLY A 40 -1.77 6.90 2.94
CA GLY A 40 -2.56 7.04 1.73
C GLY A 40 -3.37 5.78 1.40
N PRO A 41 -4.49 5.93 0.68
CA PRO A 41 -5.44 4.85 0.45
C PRO A 41 -4.91 3.79 -0.52
N HIS A 42 -5.66 2.69 -0.60
CA HIS A 42 -5.49 1.64 -1.62
C HIS A 42 -4.14 0.90 -1.59
N ARG A 43 -3.52 0.85 -0.40
CA ARG A 43 -2.29 0.08 -0.13
C ARG A 43 -2.65 -1.39 0.13
N ALA A 44 -1.84 -2.28 -0.43
CA ALA A 44 -1.91 -3.70 -0.11
C ALA A 44 -1.06 -3.98 1.12
N CYS A 45 -1.52 -4.88 1.99
CA CYS A 45 -0.78 -5.30 3.16
C CYS A 45 -0.69 -6.82 3.24
N VAL A 46 0.45 -7.36 3.67
CA VAL A 46 0.61 -8.80 3.93
C VAL A 46 1.57 -9.01 5.09
N THR A 47 1.29 -10.00 5.93
CA THR A 47 2.20 -10.45 6.97
C THR A 47 3.05 -11.62 6.45
N ALA A 48 4.37 -11.54 6.65
CA ALA A 48 5.30 -12.61 6.31
C ALA A 48 6.48 -12.58 7.28
N ASN A 49 6.90 -13.75 7.79
CA ASN A 49 8.03 -13.89 8.72
C ASN A 49 8.02 -12.85 9.85
N ASN A 50 6.88 -12.76 10.55
CA ASN A 50 6.69 -11.86 11.69
C ASN A 50 6.85 -10.35 11.37
N ARG A 51 6.71 -9.96 10.10
CA ARG A 51 6.75 -8.57 9.63
C ARG A 51 5.50 -8.25 8.83
N LEU A 52 5.03 -7.02 8.94
CA LEU A 52 4.00 -6.46 8.07
C LEU A 52 4.66 -5.78 6.86
N TYR A 53 4.19 -6.07 5.66
CA TYR A 53 4.63 -5.43 4.43
C TYR A 53 3.51 -4.57 3.88
N VAL A 54 3.84 -3.36 3.45
CA VAL A 54 2.90 -2.35 2.94
C VAL A 54 3.34 -1.98 1.53
N ILE A 55 2.48 -2.19 0.54
CA ILE A 55 2.87 -2.21 -0.86
C ILE A 55 1.92 -1.36 -1.70
N GLY A 56 2.50 -0.59 -2.62
CA GLY A 56 1.76 0.24 -3.58
C GLY A 56 0.95 1.32 -2.87
N GLY A 57 -0.21 1.64 -3.45
CA GLY A 57 -1.16 2.63 -2.94
C GLY A 57 -1.06 3.98 -3.64
N GLN A 58 -1.79 4.94 -3.09
CA GLN A 58 -1.98 6.26 -3.67
C GLN A 58 -1.70 7.33 -2.62
N GLU A 59 -1.14 8.47 -3.04
CA GLU A 59 -1.01 9.67 -2.21
C GLU A 59 -2.01 10.73 -2.71
N GLY A 60 -3.01 11.04 -1.87
CA GLY A 60 -4.08 12.02 -2.16
C GLY A 60 -5.23 11.51 -3.04
N ASP A 61 -6.31 12.29 -3.21
CA ASP A 61 -7.55 11.90 -3.92
C ASP A 61 -7.73 12.55 -5.31
N PHE A 62 -8.70 12.02 -6.06
CA PHE A 62 -9.24 12.49 -7.33
C PHE A 62 -10.21 13.67 -7.06
N MET A 63 -9.88 14.92 -7.36
CA MET A 63 -10.96 15.90 -7.58
C MET A 63 -11.70 15.51 -8.87
N ALA A 64 -13.02 15.39 -8.83
CA ALA A 64 -13.82 15.31 -10.04
C ALA A 64 -13.94 16.71 -10.68
N LYS A 65 -13.28 16.94 -11.82
CA LYS A 65 -13.55 18.08 -12.72
C LYS A 65 -13.40 17.66 -14.20
N PRO A 66 -14.28 18.15 -15.10
CA PRO A 66 -14.17 17.89 -16.54
C PRO A 66 -12.82 18.38 -17.10
N GLY A 67 -12.04 17.49 -17.74
CA GLY A 67 -10.75 17.80 -18.39
C GLY A 67 -9.43 17.42 -17.67
N SER A 68 -9.49 16.64 -16.58
CA SER A 68 -8.40 16.17 -15.67
C SER A 68 -7.01 15.82 -16.26
N PRO A 69 -5.86 15.97 -15.52
CA PRO A 69 -5.58 15.04 -14.39
C PRO A 69 -4.69 15.56 -13.22
N ILE A 70 -4.87 15.04 -12.00
CA ILE A 70 -3.80 15.04 -10.97
C ILE A 70 -3.82 13.71 -10.19
N TYR A 71 -2.71 12.95 -10.25
CA TYR A 71 -2.44 11.80 -9.38
C TYR A 71 -0.98 11.78 -8.92
N LYS A 72 -0.75 11.47 -7.64
CA LYS A 72 0.57 11.07 -7.13
C LYS A 72 0.49 9.64 -6.60
N CYS A 73 1.10 8.70 -7.33
CA CYS A 73 1.59 7.49 -6.71
C CYS A 73 3.09 7.73 -6.50
N SER A 74 3.64 7.38 -5.34
CA SER A 74 5.03 7.71 -5.03
C SER A 74 5.90 6.46 -4.91
N ARG A 75 7.18 6.64 -5.27
CA ARG A 75 8.28 5.72 -4.93
C ARG A 75 9.31 6.56 -4.14
N ARG A 76 9.62 6.23 -2.89
CA ARG A 76 10.94 6.47 -2.23
C ARG A 76 10.97 5.98 -0.77
N ASN A 77 12.20 5.73 -0.30
CA ASN A 77 12.60 5.08 0.96
C ASN A 77 12.31 5.92 2.22
N GLU A 78 12.15 5.27 3.40
CA GLU A 78 12.63 5.69 4.75
C GLU A 78 12.02 4.87 5.92
N LYS A 79 12.80 4.71 7.02
CA LYS A 79 12.67 4.11 8.40
C LYS A 79 11.68 2.97 8.71
N TRP A 80 10.98 2.48 7.71
CA TRP A 80 10.77 1.07 7.46
C TRP A 80 11.90 0.64 6.50
N SER A 81 12.42 -0.59 6.60
CA SER A 81 13.40 -1.02 5.60
C SER A 81 12.70 -1.23 4.26
N VAL A 82 13.15 -0.52 3.21
CA VAL A 82 12.69 -0.81 1.86
C VAL A 82 13.30 -2.13 1.44
N THR A 83 12.48 -3.18 1.43
CA THR A 83 12.88 -4.51 0.96
C THR A 83 12.90 -4.63 -0.56
N GLY A 84 12.30 -3.67 -1.27
CA GLY A 84 12.28 -3.62 -2.73
C GLY A 84 11.37 -2.51 -3.26
N LYS A 85 11.44 -2.28 -4.58
CA LYS A 85 10.56 -1.33 -5.28
C LYS A 85 9.80 -2.07 -6.38
N LEU A 86 8.49 -1.84 -6.47
CA LEU A 86 7.73 -2.33 -7.61
C LEU A 86 8.26 -1.71 -8.92
N PRO A 87 8.23 -2.45 -10.04
CA PRO A 87 8.71 -1.96 -11.33
C PRO A 87 7.94 -0.72 -11.80
N TYR A 88 6.71 -0.54 -11.31
CA TYR A 88 5.86 0.61 -11.60
C TYR A 88 4.99 0.97 -10.39
N ARG A 89 4.35 2.11 -10.49
CA ARG A 89 3.40 2.63 -9.51
C ARG A 89 2.03 1.97 -9.70
N VAL A 90 1.42 1.51 -8.62
CA VAL A 90 0.15 0.79 -8.64
C VAL A 90 -0.67 1.08 -7.38
N LYS A 91 -1.95 1.41 -7.56
CA LYS A 91 -2.95 1.45 -6.49
C LYS A 91 -3.87 0.24 -6.59
N THR A 92 -4.57 -0.06 -5.49
CA THR A 92 -5.56 -1.16 -5.40
C THR A 92 -4.98 -2.51 -5.84
N THR A 93 -3.67 -2.69 -5.68
CA THR A 93 -3.00 -3.97 -5.91
C THR A 93 -3.40 -4.94 -4.80
N LEU A 94 -3.38 -6.22 -5.10
CA LEU A 94 -3.45 -7.27 -4.09
C LEU A 94 -2.07 -7.87 -3.90
N VAL A 95 -1.78 -8.31 -2.67
CA VAL A 95 -0.54 -9.00 -2.35
C VAL A 95 -0.83 -10.22 -1.50
N GLY A 96 -0.22 -11.35 -1.86
CA GLY A 96 -0.22 -12.58 -1.08
C GLY A 96 1.20 -13.06 -0.82
N PHE A 97 1.41 -13.75 0.29
CA PHE A 97 2.67 -14.41 0.61
C PHE A 97 2.47 -15.92 0.62
N TRP A 98 3.30 -16.66 -0.11
CA TRP A 98 3.28 -18.11 -0.13
C TRP A 98 4.66 -18.69 -0.41
N ASN A 99 5.11 -19.62 0.44
CA ASN A 99 6.37 -20.36 0.29
C ASN A 99 7.61 -19.48 -0.03
N GLY A 100 7.77 -18.35 0.68
CA GLY A 100 8.89 -17.43 0.49
C GLY A 100 8.73 -16.46 -0.69
N TRP A 101 7.59 -16.47 -1.38
CA TRP A 101 7.29 -15.57 -2.50
C TRP A 101 6.20 -14.57 -2.12
N LEU A 102 6.42 -13.31 -2.51
CA LEU A 102 5.36 -12.31 -2.58
C LEU A 102 4.77 -12.33 -3.98
N TYR A 103 3.45 -12.48 -4.07
CA TYR A 103 2.67 -12.46 -5.29
C TYR A 103 1.91 -11.14 -5.36
N PHE A 104 1.97 -10.47 -6.51
CA PHE A 104 1.28 -9.22 -6.79
C PHE A 104 0.30 -9.46 -7.94
N THR A 105 -0.95 -9.08 -7.75
CA THR A 105 -1.97 -9.23 -8.78
C THR A 105 -2.92 -8.04 -8.80
N SER A 106 -3.52 -7.80 -9.97
CA SER A 106 -4.47 -6.71 -10.21
C SER A 106 -3.85 -5.32 -9.93
N GLY A 107 -4.71 -4.32 -9.78
CA GLY A 107 -4.35 -2.94 -9.50
C GLY A 107 -4.28 -2.06 -10.73
N GLN A 108 -4.57 -0.78 -10.53
CA GLN A 108 -4.45 0.22 -11.57
C GLN A 108 -3.04 0.79 -11.59
N ARG A 109 -2.28 0.42 -12.62
CA ARG A 109 -0.96 0.99 -12.90
C ARG A 109 -1.10 2.41 -13.43
N ASP A 110 -0.05 3.21 -13.28
CA ASP A 110 0.13 4.43 -14.06
C ASP A 110 0.70 4.20 -15.49
N ARG A 111 0.83 5.27 -16.27
CA ARG A 111 1.37 5.22 -17.64
C ARG A 111 2.89 5.26 -17.71
N GLY A 112 3.58 5.69 -16.66
CA GLY A 112 5.05 5.69 -16.61
C GLY A 112 5.57 6.76 -15.66
N PRO A 113 6.90 6.85 -15.45
CA PRO A 113 7.53 7.76 -14.49
C PRO A 113 7.08 9.22 -14.65
N ASP A 114 6.94 9.69 -15.89
CA ASP A 114 6.58 11.08 -16.24
C ASP A 114 5.07 11.29 -16.39
N ASN A 115 4.28 10.21 -16.39
CA ASN A 115 2.84 10.26 -16.55
C ASN A 115 2.13 9.39 -15.49
N PRO A 116 1.71 9.97 -14.36
CA PRO A 116 1.04 9.24 -13.30
C PRO A 116 -0.43 8.91 -13.63
N ALA A 117 -0.93 9.25 -14.82
CA ALA A 117 -2.29 8.92 -15.24
C ALA A 117 -2.53 7.41 -15.26
N PRO A 118 -3.75 6.96 -14.95
CA PRO A 118 -4.06 5.54 -14.94
C PRO A 118 -3.88 4.91 -16.32
N ARG A 119 -3.40 3.67 -16.30
CA ARG A 119 -3.36 2.71 -17.39
C ARG A 119 -4.38 1.60 -17.11
N LYS A 120 -4.57 0.72 -18.11
CA LYS A 120 -5.34 -0.51 -17.96
C LYS A 120 -4.94 -1.25 -16.68
N VAL A 121 -5.95 -1.79 -15.98
CA VAL A 121 -5.75 -2.66 -14.82
C VAL A 121 -4.83 -3.82 -15.22
N ILE A 122 -3.91 -4.16 -14.33
CA ILE A 122 -2.94 -5.21 -14.58
C ILE A 122 -3.67 -6.56 -14.61
N GLY A 123 -3.67 -7.21 -15.78
CA GLY A 123 -4.23 -8.57 -15.95
C GLY A 123 -3.21 -9.69 -15.73
N GLN A 124 -2.00 -9.36 -15.24
CA GLN A 124 -0.89 -10.29 -15.05
C GLN A 124 -0.54 -10.40 -13.57
N MET A 125 -0.05 -11.57 -13.17
CA MET A 125 0.49 -11.79 -11.83
C MET A 125 2.02 -11.70 -11.87
N TRP A 126 2.59 -10.99 -10.92
CA TRP A 126 4.03 -10.88 -10.72
C TRP A 126 4.41 -11.53 -9.40
N ARG A 127 5.65 -12.00 -9.27
CA ARG A 127 6.16 -12.45 -7.98
C ARG A 127 7.62 -12.08 -7.77
N THR A 128 8.01 -11.89 -6.52
CA THR A 128 9.41 -11.75 -6.12
C THR A 128 9.71 -12.68 -4.96
N LYS A 129 10.91 -13.26 -4.94
CA LYS A 129 11.36 -14.05 -3.80
C LYS A 129 11.73 -13.08 -2.69
N LEU A 130 11.18 -13.32 -1.50
CA LEU A 130 11.48 -12.55 -0.33
C LEU A 130 12.67 -13.23 0.35
N HIS A 131 13.88 -12.77 0.03
CA HIS A 131 15.10 -13.19 0.72
C HIS A 131 15.10 -12.49 2.08
N LEU A 132 14.85 -13.25 3.14
CA LEU A 132 14.76 -12.79 4.53
C LEU A 132 15.76 -13.52 5.39
#